data_AF-V4LMG2-F1
#
_entry.id   AF-V4LMG2-F1
#
_cell.length_a   1.000
_cell.length_b   1.000
_cell.length_c   1.000
_cell.angle_alpha   90.00
_cell.angle_beta   90.00
_cell.angle_gamma   90.00
#
_symmetry.space_group_name_H-M   'P 1'
#
loop_
_entity.id
_entity.type
_entity.pdbx_description
1 polymer ?
#
loop_
_entity_poly.entity_id
_entity_poly.type
_entity_poly.pdbx_seq_one_letter_code
_entity_poly.pdbx_strand_id
1 'polypeptide(L)'
;MGNCQAADTAGIMIQHTNGKEKKLSYPVSASYVMKMNPGHYVSLLISTTALPAASSGHGGPLRVTRIKLLRPTETLVLGHVYRLITTKEVMKGLMAKKCSKLKREGKVLEDNLEMMKAISSTKLDNEDQVTNMWL
;
A
#
# COMPACT_ATOMS: atom_id res chain seq x y z
N MET A 1 -7.14 -13.35 45.37
CA MET A 1 -8.11 -12.48 44.68
C MET A 1 -7.58 -12.21 43.27
N GLY A 2 -8.01 -13.00 42.29
CA GLY A 2 -7.51 -12.89 40.91
C GLY A 2 -8.18 -11.73 40.16
N ASN A 3 -7.37 -10.84 39.59
CA ASN A 3 -7.83 -9.76 38.72
C ASN A 3 -8.44 -10.35 37.45
N CYS A 4 -9.77 -10.36 37.38
CA CYS A 4 -10.51 -10.50 36.13
C CYS A 4 -10.50 -9.12 35.43
N GLN A 5 -9.39 -8.77 34.78
CA GLN A 5 -9.36 -7.73 33.75
C GLN A 5 -9.00 -8.39 32.42
N ALA A 6 -9.95 -9.08 31.80
CA ALA A 6 -9.78 -9.58 30.44
C ALA A 6 -11.13 -9.81 29.78
N ALA A 7 -11.84 -8.72 29.49
CA ALA A 7 -12.88 -8.73 28.48
C ALA A 7 -12.67 -7.51 27.57
N ASP A 8 -11.47 -7.36 27.00
CA ASP A 8 -11.36 -6.52 25.81
C ASP A 8 -12.03 -7.29 24.67
N THR A 9 -13.35 -7.13 24.59
CA THR A 9 -14.15 -7.65 23.49
C THR A 9 -13.58 -7.01 22.23
N ALA A 10 -12.93 -7.84 21.41
CA ALA A 10 -12.28 -7.43 20.17
C ALA A 10 -13.32 -6.70 19.30
N GLY A 11 -13.26 -5.38 19.28
CA GLY A 11 -14.17 -4.55 18.50
C GLY A 11 -13.59 -4.25 17.12
N ILE A 12 -14.42 -3.75 16.22
CA ILE A 12 -13.98 -3.00 15.04
C ILE A 12 -13.63 -1.60 15.51
N MET A 13 -12.46 -1.11 15.14
CA MET A 13 -12.02 0.25 15.42
C MET A 13 -11.96 1.04 14.12
N ILE A 14 -12.76 2.10 13.99
CA ILE A 14 -12.77 2.97 12.80
C ILE A 14 -12.18 4.32 13.19
N GLN A 15 -11.02 4.63 12.63
CA GLN A 15 -10.32 5.90 12.82
C GLN A 15 -10.67 6.87 11.70
N HIS A 16 -11.05 8.08 12.09
CA HIS A 16 -11.23 9.20 11.17
C HIS A 16 -9.94 10.02 11.08
N THR A 17 -9.77 10.72 9.95
CA THR A 17 -8.66 11.67 9.75
C THR A 17 -8.72 12.87 10.69
N ASN A 18 -9.89 13.15 11.28
CA ASN A 18 -10.09 14.22 12.26
C ASN A 18 -9.76 13.79 13.72
N GLY A 19 -9.21 12.59 13.92
CA GLY A 19 -8.88 12.06 15.25
C GLY A 19 -10.05 11.42 15.99
N LYS A 20 -11.27 11.44 15.46
CA LYS A 20 -12.40 10.69 16.04
C LYS A 20 -12.22 9.20 15.79
N GLU A 21 -12.50 8.41 16.81
CA GLU A 21 -12.48 6.96 16.73
C GLU A 21 -13.84 6.39 17.10
N LYS A 22 -14.28 5.37 16.36
CA LYS A 22 -15.55 4.67 16.59
C LYS A 22 -15.30 3.18 16.80
N LYS A 23 -15.64 2.67 17.98
CA LYS A 23 -15.63 1.23 18.29
C LYS A 23 -17.01 0.64 17.98
N LEU A 24 -17.04 -0.49 17.26
CA LEU A 24 -18.26 -1.25 16.96
C LEU A 24 -18.07 -2.69 17.44
N SER A 25 -19.11 -3.26 18.04
CA SER A 25 -19.07 -4.64 18.58
C SER A 25 -19.69 -5.68 17.63
N TYR A 26 -20.07 -5.29 16.42
CA TYR A 26 -20.68 -6.18 15.43
C TYR A 26 -20.11 -5.91 14.02
N PRO A 27 -20.04 -6.94 13.15
CA PRO A 27 -19.59 -6.78 11.77
C PRO A 27 -20.43 -5.76 10.99
N VAL A 28 -19.76 -4.92 10.20
CA VAL A 28 -20.43 -3.90 9.38
C VAL A 28 -19.84 -3.92 7.98
N SER A 29 -20.69 -3.78 6.96
CA SER A 29 -20.21 -3.72 5.57
C SER A 29 -19.47 -2.41 5.28
N ALA A 30 -18.42 -2.50 4.46
CA ALA A 30 -17.67 -1.31 4.04
C ALA A 30 -18.57 -0.33 3.28
N SER A 31 -19.49 -0.82 2.45
CA SER A 31 -20.48 0.01 1.76
C SER A 31 -21.35 0.83 2.71
N TYR A 32 -21.80 0.25 3.83
CA TYR A 32 -22.58 0.98 4.83
C TYR A 32 -21.75 2.12 5.45
N VAL A 33 -20.52 1.82 5.86
CA VAL A 33 -19.61 2.84 6.43
C VAL A 33 -19.30 3.94 5.41
N MET A 34 -19.08 3.61 4.15
CA MET A 34 -18.85 4.58 3.07
C MET A 34 -20.07 5.47 2.82
N LYS A 35 -21.30 4.93 2.85
CA LYS A 35 -22.54 5.71 2.72
C LYS A 35 -22.72 6.72 3.86
N MET A 36 -22.39 6.31 5.08
CA MET A 36 -22.45 7.17 6.26
C MET A 36 -21.33 8.23 6.29
N ASN A 37 -20.31 8.10 5.45
CA ASN A 37 -19.16 9.01 5.39
C ASN A 37 -18.88 9.43 3.94
N PRO A 38 -19.71 10.32 3.35
CA PRO A 38 -19.51 10.79 1.99
C PRO A 38 -18.10 11.33 1.75
N GLY A 39 -17.54 11.04 0.59
CA GLY A 39 -16.17 11.45 0.23
C GLY A 39 -15.05 10.64 0.90
N HIS A 40 -15.37 9.56 1.61
CA HIS A 40 -14.40 8.70 2.27
C HIS A 40 -14.53 7.24 1.84
N TYR A 41 -13.38 6.56 1.78
CA TYR A 41 -13.26 5.12 1.63
C TYR A 41 -12.79 4.50 2.93
N VAL A 42 -13.07 3.21 3.10
CA VAL A 42 -12.58 2.43 4.24
C VAL A 42 -11.33 1.67 3.84
N SER A 43 -10.33 1.67 4.72
CA SER A 43 -9.11 0.87 4.58
C SER A 43 -8.86 0.05 5.84
N LEU A 44 -8.27 -1.14 5.68
CA LEU A 44 -7.75 -1.96 6.77
C LEU A 44 -6.27 -1.62 7.00
N LEU A 45 -5.92 -1.32 8.25
CA LEU A 45 -4.53 -1.17 8.66
C LEU A 45 -3.97 -2.55 9.02
N ILE A 46 -2.92 -2.96 8.30
CA ILE A 46 -2.24 -4.22 8.53
C ILE A 46 -0.89 -3.90 9.20
N SER A 47 -0.79 -4.29 10.46
CA SER A 47 0.44 -4.20 11.24
C SER A 47 1.20 -5.52 11.12
N THR A 48 2.42 -5.47 10.58
CA THR A 48 3.32 -6.64 10.53
C THR A 48 4.56 -6.35 11.37
N THR A 49 4.40 -6.16 12.69
CA THR A 49 5.42 -6.48 13.71
C THR A 49 4.72 -6.55 15.07
N ALA A 50 4.52 -7.75 15.60
CA ALA A 50 4.34 -7.90 17.04
C ALA A 50 5.74 -7.81 17.66
N LEU A 51 6.11 -6.64 18.20
CA LEU A 51 7.06 -6.63 19.31
C LEU A 51 6.22 -6.86 20.57
N PRO A 52 6.54 -7.85 21.42
CA PRO A 52 5.87 -7.97 22.70
C PRO A 52 6.33 -6.78 23.54
N ALA A 53 5.55 -5.70 23.55
CA ALA A 53 5.72 -4.66 24.55
C ALA A 53 5.24 -5.27 25.86
N ALA A 54 6.19 -5.77 26.64
CA ALA A 54 5.99 -6.06 28.04
C ALA A 54 5.42 -4.81 28.70
N SER A 55 4.34 -5.01 29.45
CA SER A 55 3.79 -4.13 30.49
C SER A 55 3.28 -2.74 30.09
N SER A 56 2.05 -2.51 30.55
CA SER A 56 1.43 -1.21 30.82
C SER A 56 0.94 -0.42 29.61
N GLY A 57 -0.25 0.16 29.78
CA GLY A 57 -1.03 0.84 28.75
C GLY A 57 -0.28 1.98 28.07
N HIS A 58 -0.81 2.33 26.89
CA HIS A 58 -0.34 3.30 25.90
C HIS A 58 0.49 2.68 24.76
N GLY A 59 -0.18 2.62 23.61
CA GLY A 59 0.31 2.02 22.38
C GLY A 59 1.70 2.52 22.00
N GLY A 60 2.64 1.58 21.96
CA GLY A 60 3.87 1.77 21.20
C GLY A 60 3.57 2.09 19.74
N PRO A 61 4.49 2.71 18.99
CA PRO A 61 4.25 3.11 17.62
C PRO A 61 3.92 1.88 16.76
N LEU A 62 2.64 1.68 16.46
CA LEU A 62 2.20 0.69 15.49
C LEU A 62 2.82 1.05 14.14
N ARG A 63 3.88 0.35 13.76
CA ARG A 63 4.49 0.47 12.45
C ARG A 63 3.55 -0.17 11.42
N VAL A 64 2.56 0.60 10.98
CA VAL A 64 1.64 0.22 9.90
C VAL A 64 2.49 -0.09 8.68
N THR A 65 2.58 -1.37 8.34
CA THR A 65 3.43 -1.81 7.23
C THR A 65 2.67 -1.81 5.91
N ARG A 66 1.34 -2.04 5.96
CA ARG A 66 0.49 -2.08 4.77
C ARG A 66 -0.91 -1.53 5.05
N ILE A 67 -1.48 -0.86 4.05
CA ILE A 67 -2.86 -0.36 4.06
C ILE A 67 -3.60 -1.04 2.91
N LYS A 68 -4.71 -1.73 3.22
CA LYS A 68 -5.59 -2.35 2.21
C LYS A 68 -6.85 -1.51 2.05
N LEU A 69 -7.02 -0.87 0.90
CA LEU A 69 -8.28 -0.22 0.56
C LEU A 69 -9.37 -1.30 0.37
N LEU A 70 -10.50 -1.17 1.05
CA LEU A 70 -11.58 -2.15 0.97
C LEU A 70 -12.49 -1.89 -0.23
N ARG A 71 -13.00 -2.97 -0.83
CA ARG A 71 -14.12 -2.89 -1.77
C ARG A 71 -15.42 -2.66 -0.99
N PRO A 72 -16.44 -2.04 -1.59
CA PRO A 72 -17.75 -1.86 -0.95
C PRO A 72 -18.41 -3.18 -0.50
N THR A 73 -18.06 -4.29 -1.13
CA THR A 73 -18.55 -5.65 -0.83
C THR A 73 -17.85 -6.31 0.35
N GLU A 74 -16.74 -5.77 0.84
CA GLU A 74 -16.00 -6.34 1.99
C GLU A 74 -16.71 -5.95 3.30
N THR A 75 -16.50 -6.76 4.34
CA THR A 75 -17.05 -6.54 5.69
C THR A 75 -15.91 -6.21 6.66
N LEU A 76 -16.16 -5.27 7.57
CA LEU A 76 -15.27 -4.96 8.68
C LEU A 76 -15.44 -6.05 9.73
N VAL A 77 -14.34 -6.71 10.08
CA VAL A 77 -14.25 -7.85 10.99
C VAL A 77 -13.71 -7.38 12.33
N LEU A 78 -14.18 -8.01 13.40
CA LEU A 78 -13.76 -7.75 14.78
C LEU A 78 -12.25 -7.95 14.97
N GLY A 79 -11.65 -7.18 15.88
CA GLY A 79 -10.22 -7.27 16.20
C GLY A 79 -9.30 -6.57 15.20
N HIS A 80 -9.87 -5.87 14.21
CA HIS A 80 -9.11 -5.13 13.22
C HIS A 80 -9.31 -3.61 13.32
N VAL A 81 -8.28 -2.90 12.86
CA VAL A 81 -8.25 -1.44 12.80
C VAL A 81 -8.50 -0.98 11.38
N TYR A 82 -9.52 -0.16 11.22
CA TYR A 82 -9.90 0.45 9.96
C TYR A 82 -9.71 1.96 10.00
N ARG A 83 -9.37 2.56 8.87
CA ARG A 83 -9.21 4.01 8.74
C ARG A 83 -10.02 4.52 7.56
N LEU A 84 -10.71 5.62 7.78
CA LEU A 84 -11.33 6.39 6.70
C LEU A 84 -10.26 7.20 5.98
N ILE A 85 -10.27 7.11 4.66
CA ILE A 85 -9.34 7.80 3.77
C ILE A 85 -10.16 8.63 2.80
N THR A 86 -9.78 9.89 2.59
CA THR A 86 -10.50 10.76 1.66
C THR A 86 -10.35 10.29 0.22
N THR A 87 -11.36 10.54 -0.62
CA THR A 87 -11.26 10.29 -2.07
C THR A 87 -10.02 10.95 -2.67
N LYS A 88 -9.67 12.16 -2.21
CA LYS A 88 -8.48 12.89 -2.68
C LYS A 88 -7.19 12.12 -2.41
N GLU A 89 -7.02 11.58 -1.21
CA GLU A 89 -5.85 10.77 -0.85
C GLU A 89 -5.79 9.46 -1.64
N VAL A 90 -6.93 8.80 -1.83
CA VAL A 90 -7.01 7.58 -2.66
C VAL A 90 -6.59 7.87 -4.09
N MET A 91 -7.13 8.93 -4.69
CA MET A 91 -6.79 9.32 -6.06
C MET A 91 -5.33 9.72 -6.19
N LYS A 92 -4.79 10.49 -5.23
CA LYS A 92 -3.37 10.84 -5.19
C LYS A 92 -2.48 9.60 -5.15
N GLY A 93 -2.81 8.61 -4.31
CA GLY A 93 -2.08 7.34 -4.22
C GLY A 93 -2.17 6.51 -5.50
N LEU A 94 -3.34 6.43 -6.13
CA LEU A 94 -3.55 5.70 -7.38
C LEU A 94 -2.78 6.33 -8.54
N MET A 95 -2.82 7.66 -8.65
CA MET A 95 -2.07 8.40 -9.67
C MET A 95 -0.55 8.25 -9.48
N ALA A 96 -0.06 8.35 -8.25
CA ALA A 96 1.35 8.10 -7.95
C ALA A 96 1.77 6.69 -8.37
N LYS A 97 0.96 5.67 -8.05
CA LYS A 97 1.19 4.28 -8.46
C LYS A 97 1.21 4.12 -9.98
N LYS A 98 0.32 4.80 -10.71
CA LYS A 98 0.27 4.79 -12.18
C LYS A 98 1.51 5.46 -12.79
N CYS A 99 1.89 6.64 -12.32
CA CYS A 99 3.09 7.34 -12.80
C CYS A 99 4.38 6.56 -12.53
N SER A 100 4.50 5.89 -11.37
CA SER A 100 5.63 4.99 -11.09
C SER A 100 5.68 3.75 -11.99
N LYS A 101 4.56 3.37 -12.62
CA LYS A 101 4.52 2.28 -13.60
C LYS A 101 4.96 2.76 -14.98
N LEU A 102 4.46 3.92 -15.42
CA LEU A 102 4.86 4.54 -16.69
C LEU A 102 6.34 4.95 -16.70
N LYS A 103 6.90 5.45 -15.58
CA LYS A 103 8.34 5.76 -15.49
C LYS A 103 9.22 4.51 -15.56
N ARG A 104 8.73 3.34 -15.16
CA ARG A 104 9.43 2.06 -15.35
C ARG A 104 9.36 1.61 -16.80
N GLU A 105 8.20 1.72 -17.44
CA GLU A 105 8.03 1.35 -18.86
C GLU A 105 8.83 2.28 -19.77
N GLY A 106 8.85 3.59 -19.49
CA GLY A 106 9.69 4.56 -20.21
C GLY A 106 11.19 4.30 -20.03
N LYS A 107 11.66 4.03 -18.80
CA LYS A 107 13.06 3.63 -18.57
C LYS A 107 13.41 2.31 -19.25
N VAL A 108 12.51 1.31 -19.23
CA VAL A 108 12.74 0.04 -19.96
C VAL A 108 12.83 0.26 -21.47
N LEU A 109 12.07 1.20 -22.04
CA LEU A 109 12.16 1.54 -23.45
C LEU A 109 13.46 2.30 -23.78
N GLU A 110 13.84 3.27 -22.95
CA GLU A 110 15.08 4.04 -23.07
C GLU A 110 16.31 3.13 -22.94
N ASP A 111 16.35 2.27 -21.90
CA ASP A 111 17.43 1.32 -21.64
C ASP A 111 17.53 0.28 -22.78
N ASN A 112 16.40 -0.18 -23.34
CA ASN A 112 16.41 -1.08 -24.51
C ASN A 112 16.91 -0.37 -25.79
N LEU A 113 16.55 0.90 -25.98
CA LEU A 113 16.99 1.68 -27.14
C LEU A 113 18.49 1.98 -27.07
N GLU A 114 18.99 2.33 -25.90
CA GLU A 114 20.43 2.51 -25.65
C GLU A 114 21.21 1.20 -25.88
N MET A 115 20.68 0.08 -25.39
CA MET A 115 21.29 -1.24 -25.60
C MET A 115 21.31 -1.64 -27.09
N MET A 116 20.23 -1.39 -27.82
CA MET A 116 20.17 -1.65 -29.27
C MET A 116 21.16 -0.80 -30.06
N LYS A 117 21.36 0.47 -29.66
CA LYS A 117 22.38 1.35 -30.25
C LYS A 117 23.80 0.84 -30.01
N ALA A 118 24.11 0.38 -28.80
CA ALA A 118 25.42 -0.19 -28.45
C ALA A 118 25.73 -1.49 -29.23
N ILE A 119 24.75 -2.37 -29.41
CA ILE A 119 24.89 -3.59 -30.21
C ILE A 119 25.11 -3.27 -31.71
N SER A 120 24.46 -2.22 -32.21
CA SER A 120 24.61 -1.79 -33.61
C SER A 120 26.00 -1.22 -33.90
N SER A 121 26.55 -0.44 -32.95
CA SER A 121 27.89 0.14 -33.09
C SER A 121 29.00 -0.91 -33.03
N THR A 122 28.88 -1.92 -32.16
CA THR A 122 29.88 -3.00 -32.08
C THR A 122 29.91 -3.94 -33.30
N LYS A 123 28.86 -3.92 -34.12
CA LYS A 123 28.81 -4.71 -35.36
C LYS A 123 29.56 -4.05 -36.53
N LEU A 124 29.70 -2.71 -36.52
CA LEU A 124 30.40 -1.96 -37.56
C LEU A 124 31.93 -2.06 -37.41
N ASP A 125 32.43 -2.06 -36.18
CA ASP A 125 33.87 -2.21 -35.91
C ASP A 125 34.42 -3.61 -36.23
N ASN A 126 33.55 -4.62 -36.33
CA ASN A 126 33.95 -6.00 -36.62
C ASN A 126 33.98 -6.32 -38.13
N GLU A 127 33.36 -5.49 -38.99
CA GLU A 127 33.42 -5.68 -40.45
C GLU A 127 34.62 -4.94 -41.07
N ASP A 128 35.04 -3.80 -40.50
CA ASP A 128 36.23 -3.06 -40.95
C ASP A 128 37.57 -3.76 -40.62
N GLN A 129 37.58 -4.72 -39.69
CA GLN A 129 38.76 -5.54 -39.41
C GLN A 129 38.92 -6.73 -40.37
N VAL A 130 37.85 -7.15 -41.07
CA VAL A 130 37.92 -8.27 -42.03
C VAL A 130 38.36 -7.78 -43.42
N THR A 131 38.04 -6.54 -43.78
CA THR A 131 38.42 -5.93 -45.07
C THR A 131 39.87 -5.43 -45.12
N ASN A 132 40.50 -5.13 -43.97
CA ASN A 132 41.89 -4.65 -43.92
C ASN A 132 42.95 -5.78 -43.86
N MET A 133 42.54 -7.04 -44.03
CA MET A 133 43.45 -8.20 -43.98
C MET A 133 43.89 -8.72 -45.37
N TRP A 134 43.48 -8.04 -46.46
CA TRP A 134 43.75 -8.41 -47.85
C TRP A 134 44.30 -7.25 -48.73
N LEU A 135 44.87 -6.22 -48.11
CA LEU A 135 45.66 -5.17 -48.77
C LEU A 135 47.11 -5.25 -48.29
#